data_AF-B7K453-F1
#
_entry.id   AF-B7K453-F1
#
_cell.length_a   1.000
_cell.length_b   1.000
_cell.length_c   1.000
_cell.angle_alpha   90.00
_cell.angle_beta   90.00
_cell.angle_gamma   90.00
#
_symmetry.space_group_name_H-M   'P 1'
#
loop_
_entity.id
_entity.type
_entity.pdbx_description
1 polymer ?
#
loop_
_entity_poly.entity_id
_entity_poly.type
_entity_poly.pdbx_seq_one_letter_code
_entity_poly.pdbx_strand_id
1 'polypeptide(L)' 'MTQVELLKQHIVELDDDSFSKLRDWLIEFDQARWDKKLEADSNSGKLDFLINEALAEHKAGKTKDL' A
#
# COMPACT_ATOMS: atom_id res chain seq x y z
N MET A 1 19.38 -13.41 -18.47
CA MET A 1 18.28 -12.45 -18.50
C MET A 1 17.19 -12.93 -17.55
N THR A 2 16.80 -12.11 -16.59
CA THR A 2 15.73 -12.42 -15.63
C THR A 2 14.37 -12.04 -16.19
N GLN A 3 13.30 -12.60 -15.64
CA GLN A 3 11.93 -12.23 -16.03
C GLN A 3 11.64 -10.74 -15.81
N VAL A 4 12.23 -10.15 -14.76
CA VAL A 4 12.10 -8.72 -14.47
C VAL A 4 12.81 -7.85 -15.53
N GLU A 5 13.98 -8.28 -16.00
CA GLU A 5 14.70 -7.58 -17.07
C GLU A 5 13.91 -7.58 -18.39
N LEU A 6 13.28 -8.71 -18.75
CA LEU A 6 12.42 -8.81 -19.93
C LEU A 6 11.21 -7.87 -19.85
N LEU A 7 10.55 -7.82 -18.69
CA LEU A 7 9.42 -6.91 -18.49
C LEU A 7 9.85 -5.45 -18.63
N LYS A 8 11.01 -5.07 -18.09
CA LYS A 8 11.53 -3.69 -18.26
C LYS A 8 11.77 -3.33 -19.72
N GLN A 9 12.30 -4.25 -20.52
CA GLN A 9 12.49 -4.01 -21.95
C GLN A 9 11.15 -3.78 -22.65
N HIS A 10 10.16 -4.64 -22.42
CA HIS A 10 8.83 -4.46 -23.02
C HIS A 10 8.12 -3.19 -22.57
N ILE A 11 8.29 -2.78 -21.31
CA ILE A 11 7.70 -1.53 -20.80
C ILE A 11 8.28 -0.31 -21.51
N VAL A 12 9.57 -0.32 -21.84
CA VAL A 12 10.23 0.78 -22.58
C VAL A 12 9.75 0.86 -24.03
N GLU A 13 9.28 -0.23 -24.61
CA GLU A 13 8.77 -0.30 -25.98
C GLU A 13 7.30 0.12 -26.12
N LEU A 14 6.59 0.37 -25.01
CA LEU A 14 5.20 0.79 -25.04
C LEU A 14 5.04 2.21 -25.59
N ASP A 15 3.96 2.43 -26.33
CA ASP A 15 3.46 3.77 -26.62
C ASP A 15 2.89 4.45 -25.35
N ASP A 16 2.67 5.76 -25.42
CA ASP A 16 2.22 6.57 -24.29
C ASP A 16 0.86 6.13 -23.71
N ASP A 17 -0.07 5.67 -24.55
CA ASP A 17 -1.41 5.22 -24.12
C ASP A 17 -1.33 3.89 -23.36
N SER A 18 -0.59 2.94 -23.93
CA SER A 18 -0.33 1.63 -23.32
C SER A 18 0.45 1.77 -22.02
N PHE A 19 1.44 2.66 -21.98
CA PHE A 19 2.20 2.96 -20.77
C PHE A 19 1.32 3.61 -19.70
N SER A 20 0.44 4.55 -20.05
CA SER A 20 -0.48 5.16 -19.09
C SER A 20 -1.42 4.11 -18.48
N LYS A 21 -2.03 3.25 -19.29
CA LYS A 21 -2.89 2.16 -18.81
C LYS A 21 -2.16 1.20 -17.89
N LEU A 22 -0.92 0.84 -18.23
CA LEU A 22 -0.09 0.00 -17.38
C LEU A 22 0.19 0.66 -16.02
N ARG A 23 0.53 1.95 -16.02
CA ARG A 23 0.79 2.70 -14.79
C ARG A 23 -0.45 2.76 -13.90
N ASP A 24 -1.61 3.05 -14.48
CA ASP A 24 -2.86 3.17 -13.72
C ASP A 24 -3.23 1.82 -13.09
N TRP A 25 -3.14 0.72 -13.86
CA TRP A 25 -3.32 -0.63 -13.34
C TRP A 25 -2.32 -0.99 -12.24
N LEU A 26 -1.04 -0.60 -12.38
CA LEU A 26 -0.01 -0.92 -11.40
C LEU A 26 -0.29 -0.26 -10.04
N ILE A 27 -0.83 0.96 -10.05
CA ILE A 27 -1.25 1.68 -8.84
C ILE A 27 -2.39 0.92 -8.16
N GLU A 28 -3.43 0.53 -8.90
CA GLU A 28 -4.55 -0.25 -8.36
C GLU A 28 -4.08 -1.60 -7.80
N PHE A 29 -3.17 -2.27 -8.50
CA PHE A 29 -2.61 -3.54 -8.07
C PHE A 29 -1.81 -3.41 -6.77
N ASP A 30 -0.99 -2.36 -6.64
CA ASP A 30 -0.22 -2.12 -5.42
C ASP A 30 -1.11 -1.74 -4.24
N GLN A 31 -2.14 -0.92 -4.48
CA GLN A 31 -3.18 -0.62 -3.48
C GLN A 31 -3.88 -1.88 -2.99
N ALA A 32 -4.31 -2.77 -3.89
CA ALA A 32 -4.95 -4.02 -3.51
C ALA A 32 -4.01 -4.96 -2.71
N ARG A 33 -2.69 -4.92 -2.98
CA ARG A 33 -1.68 -5.62 -2.17
C ARG A 33 -1.52 -4.99 -0.80
N TRP A 34 -1.51 -3.67 -0.73
CA TRP A 34 -1.42 -2.92 0.51
C TRP A 34 -2.61 -3.23 1.41
N ASP A 35 -3.84 -3.18 0.88
CA ASP A 35 -5.05 -3.49 1.65
C ASP A 35 -5.00 -4.88 2.27
N LYS A 36 -4.64 -5.90 1.48
CA LYS A 36 -4.47 -7.28 1.98
C LYS A 36 -3.42 -7.39 3.07
N LYS A 37 -2.31 -6.65 2.94
CA LYS A 37 -1.25 -6.65 3.95
C LYS A 37 -1.72 -5.94 5.22
N LEU A 38 -2.43 -4.82 5.09
CA LEU A 38 -2.99 -4.08 6.20
C LEU A 38 -3.98 -4.94 6.98
N GLU A 39 -4.89 -5.63 6.30
CA GLU A 39 -5.83 -6.57 6.91
C GLU A 39 -5.10 -7.71 7.64
N ALA A 40 -4.07 -8.30 7.03
CA ALA A 40 -3.29 -9.36 7.66
C ALA A 40 -2.51 -8.87 8.89
N ASP A 41 -1.87 -7.69 8.81
CA ASP A 41 -1.14 -7.08 9.91
C ASP A 41 -2.11 -6.68 11.04
N SER A 42 -3.31 -6.21 10.72
CA SER A 42 -4.39 -5.95 11.68
C SER A 42 -4.85 -7.24 12.38
N ASN A 43 -5.16 -8.29 11.60
CA ASN A 43 -5.65 -9.57 12.15
C ASN A 43 -4.59 -10.32 12.97
N SER A 44 -3.31 -10.06 12.73
CA SER A 44 -2.21 -10.63 13.52
C SER A 44 -1.88 -9.83 14.79
N GLY A 45 -2.57 -8.72 15.06
CA GLY A 45 -2.33 -7.86 16.22
C GLY A 45 -1.06 -6.99 16.10
N LYS A 46 -0.43 -6.97 14.93
CA LYS A 46 0.81 -6.21 14.71
C LYS A 46 0.59 -4.71 14.79
N LEU A 47 -0.65 -4.25 14.61
CA LEU A 47 -1.04 -2.84 14.69
C LEU A 47 -1.58 -2.45 16.07
N ASP A 48 -1.66 -3.38 17.04
CA ASP A 48 -2.24 -3.13 18.36
C ASP A 48 -1.49 -2.03 19.15
N PHE A 49 -0.19 -1.85 18.88
CA PHE A 49 0.59 -0.78 19.51
C PHE A 49 0.04 0.61 19.17
N LEU A 50 -0.46 0.82 17.95
CA LEU A 50 -1.07 2.09 17.52
C LEU A 50 -2.38 2.35 18.26
N ILE A 51 -3.18 1.30 18.48
CA ILE A 51 -4.41 1.38 19.26
C ILE A 51 -4.09 1.75 20.70
N ASN A 52 -3.10 1.09 21.30
CA ASN A 52 -2.69 1.35 22.68
C ASN A 52 -2.14 2.77 22.86
N GLU A 53 -1.36 3.26 21.89
CA GLU A 53 -0.85 4.63 21.88
C GLU A 53 -1.98 5.65 21.78
N ALA A 54 -2.91 5.48 20.83
CA ALA A 54 -4.07 6.35 20.68
C ALA A 54 -4.93 6.40 21.96
N LEU A 55 -5.15 5.26 22.60
CA LEU A 55 -5.87 5.20 23.88
C LEU A 55 -5.12 5.91 25.01
N ALA A 56 -3.79 5.82 25.05
CA ALA A 56 -2.98 6.50 26.06
C ALA A 56 -3.01 8.03 25.86
N GLU A 57 -2.91 8.50 24.62
CA GLU A 57 -3.01 9.93 24.30
C GLU A 57 -4.39 10.51 24.60
N HIS A 58 -5.45 9.76 24.29
CA HIS A 58 -6.81 10.16 24.62
C HIS A 58 -7.00 10.28 26.14
N LYS A 59 -6.52 9.30 26.91
CA LYS A 59 -6.53 9.37 28.38
C LYS A 59 -5.71 10.53 28.93
N ALA A 60 -4.66 10.94 28.23
CA ALA A 60 -3.85 12.09 28.58
C ALA A 60 -4.47 13.44 28.17
N GLY A 61 -5.67 13.45 27.58
CA GLY A 61 -6.35 14.67 27.12
C GLY A 61 -5.65 15.35 25.94
N LYS A 62 -4.83 14.61 25.18
CA LYS A 62 -4.08 15.13 24.03
C LYS A 62 -4.85 15.02 22.70
N THR A 63 -6.02 14.39 22.72
CA THR A 63 -6.88 14.24 21.56
C THR A 63 -8.01 15.28 21.59
N LYS A 64 -8.58 15.54 20.42
CA LYS A 64 -9.82 16.32 20.25
C LYS A 64 -10.89 15.41 19.67
N ASP A 65 -12.16 15.73 19.92
CA ASP A 65 -13.28 15.06 19.27
C ASP A 65 -13.19 15.24 17.74
N LEU A 66 -13.69 14.22 17.02
CA LEU A 66 -13.74 14.17 15.56
C LEU A 66 -14.75 15.18 14.98
#